data_AF-A0A968KGT4-F1
#
_entry.id   AF-A0A968KGT4-F1
#
_cell.length_a   1.000
_cell.length_b   1.000
_cell.length_c   1.000
_cell.angle_alpha   90.00
_cell.angle_beta   90.00
_cell.angle_gamma   90.00
#
_symmetry.space_group_name_H-M   'P 1'
#
loop_
_entity.id
_entity.type
_entity.pdbx_description
1 polymer ?
#
loop_
_entity_poly.entity_id
_entity_poly.type
_entity_poly.pdbx_seq_one_letter_code
_entity_poly.pdbx_strand_id
1 'polypeptide(L)'
;MNVLEQVTTQSRDDELVLRFQFQNPVSGVEDPEFFQKIIQLQIPRATLRSERKSYRTDDEWVPHVFVSNTGSGSLQARFILGREFQN
;
A
#
# COMPACT_ATOMS: atom_id res chain seq x y z
N MET A 1 -1.93 4.28 -18.06
CA MET A 1 -1.64 4.03 -16.62
C MET A 1 -1.34 2.56 -16.44
N ASN A 2 -0.44 2.23 -15.52
CA ASN A 2 -0.01 0.88 -15.21
C ASN A 2 -0.93 0.24 -14.16
N VAL A 3 -1.58 -0.87 -14.50
CA VAL A 3 -2.64 -1.45 -13.66
C VAL A 3 -2.03 -2.35 -12.57
N LEU A 4 -2.45 -2.15 -11.32
CA LEU A 4 -2.20 -3.09 -10.22
C LEU A 4 -3.10 -4.31 -10.39
N GLU A 5 -2.49 -5.47 -10.61
CA GLU A 5 -3.19 -6.74 -10.84
C GLU A 5 -3.45 -7.46 -9.52
N GLN A 6 -2.42 -7.56 -8.69
CA GLN A 6 -2.45 -8.35 -7.47
C GLN A 6 -1.64 -7.68 -6.34
N VAL A 7 -2.09 -7.91 -5.10
CA VAL A 7 -1.29 -7.67 -3.90
C VAL A 7 -1.20 -8.98 -3.14
N THR A 8 0.00 -9.36 -2.75
CA THR A 8 0.24 -10.51 -1.86
C THR A 8 0.90 -10.04 -0.58
N THR A 9 0.49 -10.64 0.52
CA THR A 9 1.05 -10.39 1.85
C THR A 9 1.83 -11.62 2.29
N GLN A 10 2.99 -11.39 2.90
CA GLN A 10 3.78 -12.43 3.54
C GLN A 10 4.32 -11.87 4.86
N SER A 11 3.91 -12.47 5.97
CA SER A 11 4.55 -12.23 7.25
C SER A 11 5.75 -13.15 7.41
N ARG A 12 6.86 -12.60 7.85
CA ARG A 12 8.06 -13.30 8.31
C ARG A 12 8.34 -12.79 9.72
N ASP A 13 8.99 -13.59 10.56
CA ASP A 13 9.20 -13.37 12.00
C ASP A 13 9.06 -11.90 12.48
N ASP A 14 9.86 -11.00 11.91
CA ASP A 14 9.91 -9.57 12.31
C ASP A 14 9.50 -8.59 11.19
N GLU A 15 9.02 -9.10 10.05
CA GLU A 15 8.78 -8.33 8.83
C GLU A 15 7.44 -8.67 8.17
N LEU A 16 6.67 -7.63 7.84
CA LEU A 16 5.56 -7.74 6.90
C LEU A 16 6.01 -7.32 5.50
N VAL A 17 5.95 -8.25 4.54
CA VAL A 17 6.23 -7.99 3.13
C VAL A 17 4.93 -7.91 2.35
N LEU A 18 4.67 -6.76 1.75
CA LEU A 18 3.62 -6.58 0.74
C LEU A 18 4.23 -6.45 -0.65
N ARG A 19 3.77 -7.29 -1.58
CA ARG A 19 4.19 -7.24 -2.98
C ARG A 19 3.03 -6.76 -3.84
N PHE A 20 3.24 -5.62 -4.50
CA PHE A 20 2.32 -5.01 -5.45
C PHE A 20 2.74 -5.41 -6.86
N GLN A 21 1.94 -6.25 -7.51
CA GLN A 21 2.23 -6.74 -8.86
C GLN A 21 1.46 -5.92 -9.89
N PHE A 22 2.21 -5.18 -10.70
CA PHE A 22 1.68 -4.36 -11.79
C PHE A 22 1.85 -5.04 -13.13
N GLN A 23 0.99 -4.70 -14.09
CA GLN A 23 1.04 -5.23 -15.47
C GLN A 23 2.37 -4.91 -16.17
N ASN A 24 2.97 -3.76 -15.87
CA ASN A 24 4.28 -3.33 -16.36
C ASN A 24 5.19 -2.97 -15.17
N PRO A 25 6.52 -2.87 -15.36
CA PRO A 25 7.41 -2.35 -14.32
C PRO A 25 7.01 -0.94 -13.88
N VAL A 26 7.07 -0.67 -12.57
CA VAL A 26 6.92 0.68 -12.03
C VAL A 26 8.22 1.46 -12.21
N SER A 27 8.13 2.71 -12.66
CA SER A 27 9.29 3.57 -12.88
C SER A 27 9.89 4.13 -11.58
N GLY A 28 9.14 4.07 -10.50
CA GLY A 28 9.50 4.61 -9.20
C GLY A 28 8.30 4.67 -8.27
N VAL A 29 8.59 5.00 -7.02
CA VAL A 29 7.62 5.20 -5.94
C VAL A 29 8.06 6.47 -5.21
N GLU A 30 7.11 7.28 -4.77
CA GLU A 30 7.41 8.47 -3.96
C GLU A 30 7.83 8.06 -2.55
N ASP A 31 8.54 8.97 -1.85
CA ASP A 31 8.92 8.74 -0.46
C ASP A 31 7.66 8.53 0.41
N PRO A 32 7.74 7.63 1.42
CA PRO A 32 6.62 7.39 2.30
C PRO A 32 6.29 8.63 3.14
N GLU A 33 5.01 8.96 3.22
CA GLU A 33 4.48 10.00 4.09
C GLU A 33 3.98 9.36 5.40
N PHE A 34 4.43 9.87 6.54
CA PHE A 34 4.10 9.34 7.86
C PHE A 34 3.07 10.23 8.56
N PHE A 35 1.94 9.62 8.92
CA PHE A 35 0.90 10.21 9.75
C PHE A 35 0.74 9.39 11.02
N GLN A 36 0.06 9.95 12.03
CA GLN A 36 -0.06 9.35 13.37
C GLN A 36 -0.48 7.87 13.38
N LYS A 37 -1.36 7.44 12.46
CA LYS A 37 -1.84 6.04 12.36
C LYS A 37 -1.74 5.46 10.95
N ILE A 38 -1.05 6.15 10.05
CA ILE A 38 -1.02 5.78 8.63
C ILE A 38 0.36 6.02 8.07
N ILE A 39 0.92 5.02 7.39
CA ILE A 39 1.99 5.25 6.43
C ILE A 39 1.33 5.30 5.05
N GLN A 40 1.68 6.28 4.24
CA GLN A 40 1.14 6.46 2.91
C GLN A 40 2.26 6.35 1.88
N LEU A 41 1.99 5.63 0.81
CA LEU A 41 2.91 5.44 -0.31
C LEU A 41 2.18 5.76 -1.60
N GLN A 42 2.75 6.64 -2.42
CA GLN A 42 2.21 6.99 -3.74
C GLN A 42 3.04 6.36 -4.84
N ILE A 43 2.34 5.77 -5.82
CA ILE A 43 2.94 5.11 -6.98
C ILE A 43 2.44 5.87 -8.21
N PRO A 44 3.26 6.78 -8.78
CA PRO A 44 2.89 7.57 -9.93
C PRO A 44 2.56 6.71 -11.15
N ARG A 45 1.66 7.19 -12.00
CA ARG A 45 1.26 6.54 -13.26
C ARG A 45 0.70 5.13 -13.09
N ALA A 46 0.29 4.76 -11.87
CA ALA A 46 -0.34 3.49 -11.56
C ALA A 46 -1.83 3.65 -11.25
N THR A 47 -2.61 2.58 -11.41
CA THR A 47 -4.05 2.59 -11.18
C THR A 47 -4.59 1.22 -10.78
N LEU A 48 -5.75 1.22 -10.13
CA LEU A 48 -6.61 0.06 -9.91
C LEU A 48 -7.77 0.09 -10.90
N ARG A 49 -8.23 -1.09 -11.34
CA ARG A 49 -9.46 -1.19 -12.14
C ARG A 49 -10.72 -0.82 -11.34
N SER A 50 -10.71 -1.06 -10.03
CA SER A 50 -11.74 -0.60 -9.09
C SER A 50 -11.32 0.73 -8.45
N GLU A 51 -12.26 1.45 -7.82
CA GLU A 51 -11.93 2.70 -7.14
C GLU A 51 -11.02 2.49 -5.92
N ARG A 52 -11.25 1.40 -5.18
CA ARG A 52 -10.50 1.02 -3.98
C ARG A 52 -10.44 -0.49 -3.82
N LYS A 53 -9.41 -0.99 -3.13
CA LYS A 53 -9.30 -2.33 -2.56
C LYS A 53 -8.80 -2.26 -1.11
N SER A 54 -9.15 -3.25 -0.31
CA SER A 54 -8.71 -3.41 1.08
C SER A 54 -8.10 -4.80 1.25
N TYR A 55 -6.98 -4.86 1.96
CA TYR A 55 -6.27 -6.09 2.28
C TYR A 55 -6.11 -6.16 3.80
N ARG A 56 -6.46 -7.30 4.38
CA ARG A 56 -6.09 -7.63 5.76
C ARG A 56 -4.75 -8.31 5.76
N THR A 57 -3.97 -8.07 6.81
CA THR A 57 -2.70 -8.75 7.04
C THR A 57 -2.81 -9.51 8.37
N ASP A 58 -1.93 -10.46 8.58
CA ASP A 58 -1.80 -11.17 9.85
C ASP A 58 -0.82 -10.47 10.81
N ASP A 59 -0.43 -9.22 10.50
CA ASP A 59 0.51 -8.41 11.26
C ASP A 59 -0.24 -7.42 12.17
N GLU A 60 0.08 -7.45 13.47
CA GLU A 60 -0.56 -6.59 14.48
C GLU A 60 -0.18 -5.11 14.36
N TRP A 61 0.98 -4.81 13.79
CA TRP A 61 1.44 -3.44 13.54
C TRP A 61 0.77 -2.84 12.32
N VAL A 62 0.51 -3.64 11.28
CA VAL A 62 -0.16 -3.19 10.05
C VAL A 62 -1.36 -4.07 9.69
N PRO A 63 -2.45 -4.05 10.48
CA PRO A 63 -3.58 -4.97 10.29
C PRO A 63 -4.36 -4.76 8.98
N HIS A 64 -4.26 -3.56 8.40
CA HIS A 64 -5.02 -3.18 7.20
C HIS A 64 -4.18 -2.37 6.22
N VAL A 65 -4.32 -2.71 4.93
CA VAL A 65 -3.77 -1.93 3.82
C VAL A 65 -4.87 -1.58 2.84
N PHE A 66 -5.05 -0.28 2.60
CA PHE A 66 -5.98 0.25 1.61
C PHE A 66 -5.25 0.71 0.38
N VAL A 67 -5.77 0.39 -0.80
CA VAL A 67 -5.21 0.84 -2.07
C VAL A 67 -6.30 1.51 -2.88
N SER A 68 -6.07 2.73 -3.37
CA SER A 68 -7.06 3.49 -4.15
C SER A 68 -6.43 4.35 -5.22
N ASN A 69 -7.19 4.62 -6.28
CA ASN A 69 -6.83 5.63 -7.28
C ASN A 69 -6.89 7.02 -6.65
N THR A 70 -5.93 7.88 -7.01
CA THR A 70 -5.99 9.31 -6.73
C THR A 70 -6.52 10.07 -7.95
N GLY A 71 -7.04 11.28 -7.73
CA GLY A 71 -7.43 12.16 -8.84
C GLY A 71 -6.25 12.66 -9.69
N SER A 72 -5.01 12.46 -9.23
CA SER A 72 -3.77 12.89 -9.91
C SER A 72 -3.18 11.86 -10.87
N GLY A 73 -3.84 10.70 -11.05
CA GLY A 73 -3.28 9.62 -11.88
C GLY A 73 -2.18 8.81 -11.19
N SER A 74 -2.20 8.79 -9.86
CA SER A 74 -1.36 7.95 -9.02
C SER A 74 -2.19 6.89 -8.31
N LEU A 75 -1.52 5.84 -7.85
CA LEU A 75 -2.09 4.89 -6.93
C LEU A 75 -1.58 5.18 -5.53
N GLN A 76 -2.47 5.19 -4.54
CA GLN A 76 -2.11 5.41 -3.15
C GLN A 76 -2.33 4.13 -2.36
N ALA A 77 -1.27 3.65 -1.69
CA ALA A 77 -1.33 2.61 -0.67
C ALA A 77 -1.26 3.26 0.71
N ARG A 78 -2.21 2.92 1.60
CA ARG A 78 -2.27 3.39 2.98
C ARG A 78 -2.20 2.19 3.92
N PHE A 79 -1.15 2.16 4.72
CA PHE A 79 -0.89 1.15 5.73
C PHE A 79 -1.42 1.68 7.06
N ILE A 80 -2.46 1.05 7.60
CA ILE A 80 -3.04 1.45 8.89
C ILE A 80 -2.22 0.83 10.00
N LEU A 81 -1.75 1.68 10.92
CA LEU A 81 -0.95 1.26 12.05
C LEU A 81 -1.88 0.86 13.21
N GLY A 82 -1.75 -0.40 13.65
CA GLY A 82 -2.63 -1.04 14.61
C GLY A 82 -2.25 -0.79 16.06
N ARG A 83 -1.08 -1.27 16.48
CA ARG A 83 -0.51 -0.96 17.81
C ARG A 83 -0.23 0.53 17.91
N GLU A 84 -0.53 1.13 19.07
CA GLU A 84 -0.16 2.52 19.33
C GLU A 84 1.35 2.66 19.14
N PHE A 85 1.76 3.39 18.10
CA PHE A 85 3.12 3.90 17.99
C PHE A 85 3.35 4.85 19.18
N GLN A 86 3.84 4.32 20.28
CA GLN A 86 4.39 5.13 21.36
C GLN A 86 5.79 5.55 20.92
N ASN A 87 5.90 6.80 20.47
CA ASN A 87 7.17 7.50 20.31
C ASN A 87 7.87 7.67 21.67
#